data_AF-A0A3N0XB19-F1
#
_entry.id   AF-A0A3N0XB19-F1
#
_cell.length_a   1.000
_cell.length_b   1.000
_cell.length_c   1.000
_cell.angle_alpha   90.00
_cell.angle_beta   90.00
_cell.angle_gamma   90.00
#
_symmetry.space_group_name_H-M   'P 1'
#
loop_
_entity.id
_entity.type
_entity.pdbx_description
1 polymer ?
#
loop_
_entity_poly.entity_id
_entity_poly.type
_entity_poly.pdbx_seq_one_letter_code
_entity_poly.pdbx_strand_id
1 'polypeptide(L)'
;MAHNINFNQRTGRYSFFSVQQKAWHGLGQIVEDYPTSEEAIKFAGLDYEVVKSPLFTKGSTLIETEDGLKLGSSDLDVPDYFANIRTDNNAVLGVVGKDYHIVQNCEAFSFFDSIVGSNKGILYETAGALGKGERIFITAKLPDYIRVGNGDDITEKYIFLTTSHDGSGSITAAFTPVRIVCQNTLNASLRNMTNVVRIKHTSGAKQRIETAHKVMGLANTMSNQLEGMFNEWSKIRISDDDVKQLIQVSLCPNKKTLELLKKGDEDEVSTMFKNTVEDAFAYAMMSETQQMETTKGTLFGAYNAVTGYFQNVRKYRDNESKLQSIVMGGTAQLKSQKAFELCTAFVKDGAEIFNLN
;
A
#
# COMPACT_ATOMS: atom_id res chain seq x y z
N MET A 1 11.67 -4.34 13.05
CA MET A 1 10.61 -3.31 13.14
C MET A 1 9.80 -3.36 11.85
N ALA A 2 8.47 -3.37 11.91
CA ALA A 2 7.66 -3.68 10.72
C ALA A 2 7.61 -2.56 9.65
N HIS A 3 8.04 -1.34 9.97
CA HIS A 3 8.12 -0.26 8.97
C HIS A 3 9.17 -0.53 7.88
N ASN A 4 10.29 -1.17 8.24
CA ASN A 4 11.46 -1.47 7.41
C ASN A 4 12.08 -0.29 6.64
N ILE A 5 11.75 0.97 6.98
CA ILE A 5 12.40 2.16 6.41
C ILE A 5 13.92 2.12 6.63
N ASN A 6 14.67 2.39 5.57
CA ASN A 6 16.12 2.46 5.59
C ASN A 6 16.61 3.58 6.52
N PHE A 7 17.55 3.24 7.40
CA PHE A 7 18.28 4.20 8.22
C PHE A 7 19.68 4.39 7.65
N ASN A 8 20.00 5.60 7.20
CA ASN A 8 21.32 5.93 6.70
C ASN A 8 22.25 6.26 7.89
N GLN A 9 23.12 5.31 8.24
CA GLN A 9 24.07 5.47 9.34
C GLN A 9 25.07 6.62 9.15
N ARG A 10 25.38 7.00 7.90
CA ARG A 10 26.31 8.10 7.61
C ARG A 10 25.69 9.47 7.89
N THR A 11 24.40 9.64 7.58
CA THR A 11 23.69 10.92 7.78
C THR A 11 22.89 10.97 9.08
N GLY A 12 22.68 9.82 9.74
CA GLY A 12 21.82 9.70 10.92
C GLY A 12 20.34 9.92 10.62
N ARG A 13 19.91 9.81 9.35
CA ARG A 13 18.54 10.09 8.91
C ARG A 13 17.88 8.85 8.30
N TYR A 14 16.56 8.77 8.46
CA TYR A 14 15.75 7.78 7.74
C TYR A 14 15.49 8.26 6.30
N SER A 15 15.63 7.34 5.35
CA SER A 15 15.42 7.59 3.92
C SER A 15 13.92 7.54 3.59
N PHE A 16 13.20 8.58 4.00
CA PHE A 16 11.77 8.75 3.79
C PHE A 16 11.35 10.23 3.89
N PHE A 17 10.44 10.66 3.02
CA PHE A 17 9.72 11.92 3.20
C PHE A 17 8.20 11.76 3.04
N SER A 18 7.47 12.71 3.62
CA SER A 18 6.02 12.80 3.58
C SER A 18 5.58 14.26 3.50
N VAL A 19 4.69 14.61 2.57
CA VAL A 19 4.11 15.96 2.49
C VAL A 19 3.04 16.14 3.58
N GLN A 20 3.15 17.22 4.37
CA GLN A 20 2.23 17.76 5.38
C GLN A 20 1.85 16.84 6.56
N GLN A 21 1.66 15.55 6.33
CA GLN A 21 1.23 14.59 7.34
C GLN A 21 2.39 13.71 7.78
N LYS A 22 2.47 13.49 9.08
CA LYS A 22 3.41 12.55 9.67
C LYS A 22 2.94 11.11 9.42
N ALA A 23 3.82 10.27 8.89
CA ALA A 23 3.57 8.84 8.83
C ALA A 23 3.44 8.26 10.25
N TRP A 24 2.67 7.18 10.40
CA TRP A 24 2.36 6.57 11.69
C TRP A 24 3.59 6.17 12.53
N HIS A 25 4.71 5.83 11.88
CA HIS A 25 5.98 5.47 12.53
C HIS A 25 6.80 6.70 12.95
N GLY A 26 6.44 7.89 12.47
CA GLY A 26 7.06 9.16 12.84
C GLY A 26 8.52 9.32 12.42
N LEU A 27 8.95 8.60 11.38
CA LEU A 27 10.32 8.62 10.85
C LEU A 27 10.37 9.45 9.56
N GLY A 28 11.57 9.89 9.20
CA GLY A 28 11.82 10.65 7.97
C GLY A 28 11.47 12.13 8.09
N GLN A 29 11.47 12.82 6.95
CA GLN A 29 11.25 14.26 6.85
C GLN A 29 9.79 14.57 6.49
N ILE A 30 9.23 15.61 7.12
CA ILE A 30 7.95 16.18 6.70
C ILE A 30 8.23 17.46 5.93
N VAL A 31 7.62 17.60 4.76
CA VAL A 31 7.75 18.81 3.92
C VAL A 31 6.41 19.53 3.84
N GLU A 32 6.44 20.85 3.77
CA GLU A 32 5.21 21.67 3.73
C GLU A 32 4.61 21.72 2.33
N ASP A 33 5.46 21.98 1.34
CA ASP A 33 5.10 22.05 -0.07
C ASP A 33 5.40 20.75 -0.83
N TYR A 34 4.69 20.57 -1.94
CA TYR A 34 4.89 19.45 -2.85
C TYR A 34 6.20 19.62 -3.63
N PRO A 35 7.19 18.71 -3.46
CA PRO A 35 8.50 18.85 -4.09
C PRO A 35 8.48 18.50 -5.59
N THR A 36 9.43 19.06 -6.33
CA THR A 36 9.84 18.55 -7.65
C THR A 36 10.50 17.17 -7.54
N SER A 37 10.69 16.46 -8.65
CA SER A 37 11.38 15.16 -8.63
C SER A 37 12.81 15.25 -8.09
N GLU A 38 13.54 16.32 -8.44
CA GLU A 38 14.89 16.60 -7.97
C GLU A 38 14.94 16.86 -6.45
N GLU A 39 13.94 17.55 -5.91
CA GLU A 39 13.84 17.78 -4.47
C GLU A 39 13.37 16.52 -3.74
N ALA A 40 12.38 15.82 -4.29
CA ALA A 40 11.77 14.63 -3.70
C ALA A 40 12.79 13.50 -3.50
N ILE A 41 13.65 13.24 -4.50
CA ILE A 41 14.68 12.22 -4.40
C ILE A 41 15.71 12.53 -3.29
N LYS A 42 16.05 13.83 -3.12
CA LYS A 42 16.96 14.30 -2.06
C LYS A 42 16.30 14.23 -0.69
N PHE A 43 15.06 14.69 -0.54
CA PHE A 43 14.30 14.60 0.72
C PHE A 43 14.08 13.15 1.16
N ALA A 44 13.87 12.24 0.21
CA ALA A 44 13.75 10.82 0.47
C ALA A 44 15.07 10.13 0.84
N GLY A 45 16.23 10.78 0.66
CA GLY A 45 17.54 10.15 0.80
C GLY A 45 17.81 9.06 -0.26
N LEU A 46 17.22 9.21 -1.44
CA LEU A 46 17.26 8.25 -2.54
C LEU A 46 18.23 8.66 -3.67
N ASP A 47 18.92 9.79 -3.52
CA ASP A 47 19.88 10.34 -4.47
C ASP A 47 21.24 9.62 -4.38
N TYR A 48 21.21 8.29 -4.48
CA TYR A 48 22.38 7.43 -4.55
C TYR A 48 22.36 6.63 -5.84
N GLU A 49 23.55 6.37 -6.38
CA GLU A 49 23.72 5.54 -7.57
C GLU A 49 23.93 4.08 -7.17
N VAL A 50 23.35 3.18 -7.95
CA VAL A 50 23.56 1.73 -7.80
C VAL A 50 24.40 1.24 -8.96
N VAL A 51 25.46 0.50 -8.65
CA VAL A 51 26.36 -0.11 -9.64
C VAL A 51 26.34 -1.63 -9.52
N LYS A 52 26.54 -2.29 -10.67
CA LYS A 52 26.61 -3.75 -10.77
C LYS A 52 28.08 -4.17 -10.72
N SER A 53 28.47 -4.89 -9.67
CA SER A 53 29.84 -5.36 -9.44
C SER A 53 29.95 -6.88 -9.64
N PRO A 54 31.05 -7.41 -10.21
CA PRO A 54 31.31 -8.84 -10.25
C PRO A 54 31.24 -9.46 -8.84
N LEU A 55 30.71 -10.70 -8.75
CA LEU A 55 30.58 -11.43 -7.50
C LEU A 55 31.73 -12.43 -7.35
N PHE A 56 32.37 -12.41 -6.19
CA PHE A 56 33.40 -13.39 -5.81
C PHE A 56 32.98 -14.14 -4.55
N THR A 57 33.39 -15.40 -4.45
CA THR A 57 33.27 -16.21 -3.23
C THR A 57 34.65 -16.70 -2.77
N LYS A 58 34.75 -17.12 -1.51
CA LYS A 58 36.00 -17.65 -0.95
C LYS A 58 36.09 -19.15 -1.26
N GLY A 59 37.09 -19.51 -2.05
CA GLY A 59 37.56 -20.88 -2.21
C GLY A 59 38.63 -21.20 -1.17
N SER A 60 38.73 -22.48 -0.83
CA SER A 60 39.85 -23.02 -0.06
C SER A 60 40.83 -23.69 -1.02
N THR A 61 42.12 -23.36 -0.91
CA THR A 61 43.18 -23.97 -1.72
C THR A 61 44.29 -24.43 -0.79
N LEU A 62 44.86 -25.61 -1.04
CA LEU A 62 46.07 -26.04 -0.32
C LEU A 62 47.28 -25.36 -0.95
N ILE A 63 48.04 -24.63 -0.14
CA ILE A 63 49.29 -23.96 -0.52
C ILE A 63 50.42 -24.66 0.21
N GLU A 64 51.42 -25.13 -0.51
CA GLU A 64 52.64 -25.67 0.08
C GLU A 64 53.54 -24.52 0.55
N THR A 65 53.89 -24.52 1.83
CA THR A 65 54.78 -23.54 2.46
C THR A 65 55.97 -24.26 3.09
N GLU A 66 57.01 -23.53 3.51
CA GLU A 66 58.18 -24.12 4.19
C GLU A 66 57.81 -24.94 5.45
N ASP A 67 56.66 -24.66 6.07
CA ASP A 67 56.11 -25.39 7.22
C ASP A 67 55.12 -26.53 6.85
N GLY A 68 55.00 -26.87 5.56
CA GLY A 68 54.06 -27.87 5.03
C GLY A 68 52.81 -27.30 4.33
N LEU A 69 51.80 -28.15 4.09
CA LEU A 69 50.54 -27.77 3.43
C LEU A 69 49.67 -26.90 4.34
N LYS A 70 49.41 -25.66 3.95
CA LYS A 70 48.50 -24.73 4.63
C LYS A 70 47.24 -24.49 3.80
N LEU A 71 46.13 -24.21 4.48
CA LEU A 71 44.89 -23.80 3.84
C LEU A 71 44.96 -22.30 3.49
N GLY A 72 45.11 -21.98 2.21
CA GLY A 72 45.00 -20.63 1.67
C GLY A 72 43.56 -20.29 1.26
N SER A 73 43.24 -19.00 1.25
CA SER A 73 41.99 -18.48 0.69
C SER A 73 42.24 -17.94 -0.72
N SER A 74 41.48 -18.40 -1.71
CA SER A 74 41.45 -17.83 -3.06
C SER A 74 40.09 -17.18 -3.32
N ASP A 75 40.07 -16.11 -4.11
CA ASP A 75 38.83 -15.52 -4.60
C ASP A 75 38.41 -16.25 -5.88
N LEU A 76 37.25 -16.88 -5.84
CA LEU A 76 36.63 -17.55 -6.97
C LEU A 76 35.57 -16.63 -7.57
N ASP A 77 35.72 -16.31 -8.85
CA ASP A 77 34.67 -15.64 -9.63
C ASP A 77 33.39 -16.52 -9.61
N VAL A 78 32.24 -15.88 -9.49
CA VAL A 78 30.93 -16.51 -9.64
C VAL A 78 30.32 -16.00 -10.97
N PRO A 79 30.59 -16.67 -12.10
CA PRO A 79 30.21 -16.18 -13.42
C PRO A 79 28.70 -15.97 -13.55
N ASP A 80 28.30 -14.98 -14.35
CA ASP A 80 26.91 -14.58 -14.57
C ASP A 80 26.15 -14.03 -13.35
N TYR A 81 26.79 -13.92 -12.18
CA TYR A 81 26.23 -13.31 -10.97
C TYR A 81 26.99 -12.04 -10.57
N PHE A 82 26.22 -11.07 -10.09
CA PHE A 82 26.73 -9.75 -9.76
C PHE A 82 26.10 -9.25 -8.47
N ALA A 83 26.85 -8.49 -7.69
CA ALA A 83 26.32 -7.74 -6.55
C ALA A 83 25.92 -6.33 -7.01
N ASN A 84 24.68 -5.93 -6.73
CA ASN A 84 24.30 -4.53 -6.84
C ASN A 84 24.70 -3.80 -5.56
N ILE A 85 25.41 -2.69 -5.71
CA ILE A 85 26.06 -1.97 -4.61
C ILE A 85 25.73 -0.48 -4.74
N ARG A 86 25.45 0.18 -3.61
CA ARG A 86 25.34 1.64 -3.58
C ARG A 86 26.72 2.29 -3.62
N THR A 87 26.92 3.26 -4.49
CA THR A 87 28.21 3.97 -4.61
C THR A 87 28.50 4.87 -3.42
N ASP A 88 27.46 5.34 -2.72
CA ASP A 88 27.61 6.27 -1.61
C ASP A 88 28.16 5.59 -0.35
N ASN A 89 27.82 4.33 -0.06
CA ASN A 89 28.21 3.68 1.19
C ASN A 89 28.69 2.23 1.04
N ASN A 90 28.87 1.75 -0.20
CA ASN A 90 29.25 0.38 -0.52
C ASN A 90 28.31 -0.69 0.07
N ALA A 91 27.07 -0.33 0.41
CA ALA A 91 26.10 -1.31 0.88
C ALA A 91 25.70 -2.23 -0.28
N VAL A 92 25.96 -3.53 -0.09
CA VAL A 92 25.46 -4.59 -0.97
C VAL A 92 23.95 -4.71 -0.80
N LEU A 93 23.22 -4.47 -1.89
CA LEU A 93 21.76 -4.47 -1.94
C LEU A 93 21.20 -5.87 -2.23
N GLY A 94 21.89 -6.65 -3.06
CA GLY A 94 21.51 -8.02 -3.38
C GLY A 94 22.34 -8.59 -4.53
N VAL A 95 22.11 -9.87 -4.82
CA VAL A 95 22.76 -10.60 -5.91
C VAL A 95 21.79 -10.74 -7.08
N VAL A 96 22.24 -10.40 -8.28
CA VAL A 96 21.45 -10.42 -9.50
C VAL A 96 22.16 -11.17 -10.61
N GLY A 97 21.40 -11.70 -11.57
CA GLY A 97 21.96 -12.37 -12.75
C GLY A 97 22.44 -11.40 -13.83
N LYS A 98 23.13 -11.91 -14.85
CA LYS A 98 23.67 -11.13 -15.98
C LYS A 98 22.64 -10.26 -16.70
N ASP A 99 21.42 -10.75 -16.87
CA ASP A 99 20.36 -10.06 -17.62
C ASP A 99 19.66 -8.96 -16.81
N TYR A 100 19.96 -8.86 -15.51
CA TYR A 100 19.41 -7.79 -14.67
C TYR A 100 20.04 -6.45 -15.05
N HIS A 101 19.19 -5.50 -15.44
CA HIS A 101 19.57 -4.13 -15.74
C HIS A 101 19.07 -3.20 -14.63
N ILE A 102 20.00 -2.43 -14.06
CA ILE A 102 19.70 -1.44 -13.04
C ILE A 102 18.90 -0.31 -13.70
N VAL A 103 17.76 0.02 -13.09
CA VAL A 103 17.05 1.27 -13.34
C VAL A 103 17.37 2.16 -12.16
N GLN A 104 18.00 3.31 -12.39
CA GLN A 104 18.42 4.19 -11.30
C GLN A 104 17.19 4.80 -10.60
N ASN A 105 17.37 5.19 -9.33
CA ASN A 105 16.30 5.84 -8.59
C ASN A 105 15.81 7.09 -9.34
N CYS A 106 16.70 7.93 -9.85
CA CYS A 106 16.35 9.11 -10.64
C CYS A 106 15.47 8.78 -11.88
N GLU A 107 15.74 7.66 -12.56
CA GLU A 107 14.93 7.19 -13.70
C GLU A 107 13.54 6.70 -13.26
N ALA A 108 13.43 6.13 -12.05
CA ALA A 108 12.15 5.77 -11.46
C ALA A 108 11.33 7.01 -11.05
N PHE A 109 11.98 8.10 -10.64
CA PHE A 109 11.32 9.39 -10.38
C PHE A 109 10.84 10.04 -11.69
N SER A 110 11.65 10.00 -12.75
CA SER A 110 11.28 10.59 -14.05
C SER A 110 10.06 9.95 -14.69
N PHE A 111 9.69 8.72 -14.29
CA PHE A 111 8.41 8.11 -14.63
C PHE A 111 7.23 9.04 -14.31
N PHE A 112 7.25 9.69 -13.15
CA PHE A 112 6.20 10.62 -12.76
C PHE A 112 6.34 11.95 -13.49
N ASP A 113 7.55 12.44 -13.74
CA ASP A 113 7.78 13.67 -14.52
C ASP A 113 7.19 13.58 -15.93
N SER A 114 7.35 12.43 -16.59
CA SER A 114 6.78 12.23 -17.92
C SER A 114 5.24 12.09 -17.88
N ILE A 115 4.64 11.77 -16.72
CA ILE A 115 3.18 11.86 -16.52
C ILE A 115 2.79 13.32 -16.28
N VAL A 116 3.55 14.05 -15.46
CA VAL A 116 3.34 15.45 -15.07
C VAL A 116 3.44 16.40 -16.28
N GLY A 117 4.33 16.12 -17.24
CA GLY A 117 4.52 16.94 -18.44
C GLY A 117 3.29 17.04 -19.36
N SER A 118 2.28 16.18 -19.17
CA SER A 118 1.03 16.19 -19.94
C SER A 118 -0.14 16.86 -19.20
N ASN A 119 -0.12 16.90 -17.86
CA ASN A 119 -1.17 17.44 -17.01
C ASN A 119 -0.55 17.99 -15.72
N LYS A 120 -0.75 19.29 -15.44
CA LYS A 120 -0.26 20.06 -14.28
C LYS A 120 -0.74 19.57 -12.88
N GLY A 121 -1.05 18.29 -12.69
CA GLY A 121 -1.89 17.83 -11.58
C GLY A 121 -1.33 16.76 -10.65
N ILE A 122 -0.20 16.13 -10.97
CA ILE A 122 0.36 15.05 -10.12
C ILE A 122 1.40 15.63 -9.17
N LEU A 123 1.29 15.29 -7.89
CA LEU A 123 2.08 15.87 -6.81
C LEU A 123 2.77 14.76 -6.02
N TYR A 124 4.09 14.83 -5.83
CA TYR A 124 4.82 13.82 -5.05
C TYR A 124 4.39 13.85 -3.58
N GLU A 125 3.76 12.78 -3.10
CA GLU A 125 3.15 12.73 -1.76
C GLU A 125 4.11 12.11 -0.73
N THR A 126 4.77 11.02 -1.10
CA THR A 126 5.76 10.32 -0.27
C THR A 126 6.78 9.60 -1.14
N ALA A 127 7.99 9.41 -0.62
CA ALA A 127 8.91 8.41 -1.14
C ALA A 127 9.84 7.91 -0.04
N GLY A 128 10.38 6.71 -0.20
CA GLY A 128 11.38 6.18 0.72
C GLY A 128 12.04 4.89 0.26
N ALA A 129 13.09 4.52 1.00
CA ALA A 129 13.83 3.28 0.84
C ALA A 129 13.51 2.30 1.98
N LEU A 130 13.59 1.02 1.65
CA LEU A 130 13.38 -0.10 2.57
C LEU A 130 14.69 -0.88 2.75
N GLY A 131 14.88 -1.47 3.93
CA GLY A 131 16.06 -2.25 4.27
C GLY A 131 17.35 -1.43 4.22
N LYS A 132 18.29 -1.81 3.34
CA LYS A 132 19.55 -1.12 3.04
C LYS A 132 19.43 -0.09 1.90
N GLY A 133 18.23 0.06 1.32
CA GLY A 133 17.99 0.83 0.09
C GLY A 133 17.86 -0.05 -1.15
N GLU A 134 17.72 -1.37 -0.97
CA GLU A 134 17.52 -2.31 -2.06
C GLU A 134 16.11 -2.25 -2.65
N ARG A 135 15.14 -1.66 -1.96
CA ARG A 135 13.81 -1.44 -2.49
C ARG A 135 13.37 -0.02 -2.19
N ILE A 136 12.83 0.65 -3.20
CA ILE A 136 12.27 1.99 -3.05
C ILE A 136 10.78 1.99 -3.37
N PHE A 137 10.09 2.98 -2.83
CA PHE A 137 8.71 3.29 -3.19
C PHE A 137 8.56 4.80 -3.37
N ILE A 138 7.70 5.17 -4.32
CA ILE A 138 7.35 6.55 -4.64
C ILE A 138 5.84 6.58 -4.75
N THR A 139 5.19 7.55 -4.12
CA THR A 139 3.75 7.77 -4.23
C THR A 139 3.52 9.21 -4.69
N ALA A 140 2.69 9.36 -5.70
CA ALA A 140 2.24 10.65 -6.17
C ALA A 140 0.72 10.73 -6.08
N LYS A 141 0.23 11.85 -5.53
CA LYS A 141 -1.17 12.22 -5.49
C LYS A 141 -1.61 12.65 -6.88
N LEU A 142 -2.71 12.08 -7.35
CA LEU A 142 -3.34 12.45 -8.60
C LEU A 142 -4.18 13.72 -8.44
N PRO A 143 -4.42 14.47 -9.53
CA PRO A 143 -5.40 15.54 -9.50
C PRO A 143 -6.80 14.96 -9.30
N ASP A 144 -7.67 15.82 -8.77
CA ASP A 144 -9.05 15.52 -8.40
C ASP A 144 -9.18 14.48 -7.27
N TYR A 145 -10.43 14.25 -6.87
CA TYR A 145 -10.79 13.36 -5.78
C TYR A 145 -11.85 12.39 -6.30
N ILE A 146 -12.00 11.24 -5.64
CA ILE A 146 -13.26 10.49 -5.74
C ILE A 146 -14.27 11.27 -4.90
N ARG A 147 -15.33 11.79 -5.53
CA ARG A 147 -16.33 12.62 -4.87
C ARG A 147 -17.65 11.89 -4.73
N VAL A 148 -18.24 11.91 -3.54
CA VAL A 148 -19.54 11.28 -3.29
C VAL A 148 -20.60 12.34 -2.98
N GLY A 149 -21.78 12.21 -3.58
CA GLY A 149 -22.90 13.13 -3.45
C GLY A 149 -22.62 14.51 -4.03
N ASN A 150 -22.91 15.55 -3.25
CA ASN A 150 -22.74 16.95 -3.66
C ASN A 150 -21.26 17.40 -3.67
N GLY A 151 -20.33 16.50 -3.32
CA GLY A 151 -18.89 16.70 -3.48
C GLY A 151 -18.11 16.97 -2.19
N ASP A 152 -18.78 16.94 -1.04
CA ASP A 152 -18.18 17.17 0.28
C ASP A 152 -17.41 15.95 0.82
N ASP A 153 -17.82 14.73 0.44
CA ASP A 153 -17.12 13.51 0.80
C ASP A 153 -16.10 13.16 -0.28
N ILE A 154 -14.82 13.33 0.06
CA ILE A 154 -13.70 13.24 -0.87
C ILE A 154 -12.72 12.16 -0.45
N THR A 155 -12.34 11.29 -1.39
CA THR A 155 -11.24 10.34 -1.21
C THR A 155 -10.09 10.68 -2.14
N GLU A 156 -8.88 10.73 -1.57
CA GLU A 156 -7.66 11.00 -2.33
C GLU A 156 -7.25 9.83 -3.22
N LYS A 157 -6.61 10.17 -4.33
CA LYS A 157 -6.19 9.22 -5.36
C LYS A 157 -4.68 9.23 -5.45
N TYR A 158 -4.05 8.07 -5.39
CA TYR A 158 -2.60 7.96 -5.54
C TYR A 158 -2.22 6.98 -6.65
N ILE A 159 -1.06 7.25 -7.23
CA ILE A 159 -0.30 6.26 -7.97
C ILE A 159 0.97 6.02 -7.21
N PHE A 160 1.32 4.75 -7.08
CA PHE A 160 2.60 4.38 -6.55
C PHE A 160 3.44 3.66 -7.58
N LEU A 161 4.75 3.77 -7.38
CA LEU A 161 5.77 3.00 -8.06
C LEU A 161 6.67 2.38 -7.00
N THR A 162 7.06 1.12 -7.20
CA THR A 162 8.11 0.47 -6.43
C THR A 162 9.06 -0.27 -7.37
N THR A 163 10.33 -0.31 -7.02
CA THR A 163 11.36 -1.07 -7.73
C THR A 163 12.34 -1.66 -6.72
N SER A 164 13.00 -2.75 -7.09
CA SER A 164 14.02 -3.37 -6.25
C SER A 164 15.32 -3.63 -7.01
N HIS A 165 16.42 -3.26 -6.36
CA HIS A 165 17.81 -3.42 -6.77
C HIS A 165 18.38 -4.79 -6.39
N ASP A 166 17.70 -5.56 -5.54
CA ASP A 166 18.13 -6.90 -5.11
C ASP A 166 17.71 -8.04 -6.04
N GLY A 167 17.00 -7.74 -7.14
CA GLY A 167 16.46 -8.73 -8.07
C GLY A 167 15.20 -9.46 -7.58
N SER A 168 14.69 -9.16 -6.38
CA SER A 168 13.49 -9.82 -5.82
C SER A 168 12.17 -9.37 -6.47
N GLY A 169 12.20 -8.27 -7.24
CA GLY A 169 11.01 -7.61 -7.77
C GLY A 169 11.21 -6.99 -9.15
N SER A 170 10.09 -6.64 -9.77
CA SER A 170 10.01 -5.84 -10.99
C SER A 170 9.71 -4.39 -10.64
N ILE A 171 10.02 -3.45 -11.54
CA ILE A 171 9.45 -2.10 -11.45
C ILE A 171 7.93 -2.23 -11.59
N THR A 172 7.21 -1.81 -10.57
CA THR A 172 5.77 -2.02 -10.44
C THR A 172 5.10 -0.69 -10.18
N ALA A 173 4.14 -0.33 -11.02
CA ALA A 173 3.33 0.87 -10.86
C ALA A 173 1.84 0.52 -10.87
N ALA A 174 1.06 1.14 -9.98
CA ALA A 174 -0.38 0.94 -9.90
C ALA A 174 -1.10 2.08 -9.19
N PHE A 175 -2.41 2.16 -9.43
CA PHE A 175 -3.32 2.99 -8.67
C PHE A 175 -3.55 2.42 -7.26
N THR A 176 -3.69 3.30 -6.28
CA THR A 176 -4.09 2.93 -4.93
C THR A 176 -4.78 4.10 -4.23
N PRO A 177 -5.86 3.86 -3.45
CA PRO A 177 -6.40 4.87 -2.53
C PRO A 177 -5.58 4.97 -1.23
N VAL A 178 -4.53 4.15 -1.06
CA VAL A 178 -3.72 4.10 0.15
C VAL A 178 -2.43 4.87 -0.04
N ARG A 179 -2.22 5.89 0.80
CA ARG A 179 -0.93 6.58 0.89
C ARG A 179 0.16 5.63 1.42
N ILE A 180 1.19 5.35 0.63
CA ILE A 180 2.27 4.44 1.04
C ILE A 180 3.31 5.21 1.85
N VAL A 181 3.62 4.70 3.04
CA VAL A 181 4.61 5.31 3.94
C VAL A 181 5.67 4.33 4.44
N CYS A 182 5.48 3.03 4.23
CA CYS A 182 6.37 1.97 4.72
C CYS A 182 6.21 0.65 3.93
N GLN A 183 7.07 -0.35 4.20
CA GLN A 183 7.03 -1.69 3.59
C GLN A 183 5.66 -2.35 3.68
N ASN A 184 5.05 -2.15 4.83
CA ASN A 184 3.78 -2.67 5.24
C ASN A 184 2.67 -2.14 4.32
N THR A 185 2.56 -0.80 4.18
CA THR A 185 1.60 -0.17 3.25
C THR A 185 1.90 -0.50 1.80
N LEU A 186 3.17 -0.68 1.45
CA LEU A 186 3.56 -1.08 0.11
C LEU A 186 3.06 -2.49 -0.23
N ASN A 187 3.25 -3.45 0.67
CA ASN A 187 2.77 -4.82 0.49
C ASN A 187 1.24 -4.89 0.37
N ALA A 188 0.54 -4.07 1.15
CA ALA A 188 -0.90 -3.91 1.06
C ALA A 188 -1.36 -3.38 -0.30
N SER A 189 -0.75 -2.29 -0.76
CA SER A 189 -1.02 -1.74 -2.08
C SER A 189 -0.76 -2.80 -3.15
N LEU A 190 0.35 -3.54 -3.06
CA LEU A 190 0.70 -4.61 -4.00
C LEU A 190 -0.28 -5.80 -4.04
N ARG A 191 -0.90 -6.17 -2.91
CA ARG A 191 -1.84 -7.30 -2.83
C ARG A 191 -3.21 -6.98 -3.44
N ASN A 192 -3.61 -5.72 -3.39
CA ASN A 192 -4.96 -5.28 -3.76
C ASN A 192 -4.99 -4.49 -5.08
N MET A 193 -3.95 -4.62 -5.91
CA MET A 193 -3.89 -3.92 -7.20
C MET A 193 -4.78 -4.61 -8.23
N THR A 194 -5.74 -3.88 -8.76
CA THR A 194 -6.25 -4.07 -10.12
C THR A 194 -5.50 -3.10 -11.06
N ASN A 195 -5.34 -3.44 -12.34
CA ASN A 195 -4.64 -2.59 -13.33
C ASN A 195 -3.18 -2.22 -12.98
N VAL A 196 -2.39 -3.22 -12.60
CA VAL A 196 -0.95 -3.10 -12.33
C VAL A 196 -0.10 -3.21 -13.59
N VAL A 197 0.94 -2.37 -13.72
CA VAL A 197 2.02 -2.60 -14.67
C VAL A 197 3.27 -3.09 -13.97
N ARG A 198 3.84 -4.15 -14.52
CA ARG A 198 5.08 -4.77 -14.07
C ARG A 198 6.08 -4.78 -15.21
N ILE A 199 7.23 -4.16 -14.98
CA ILE A 199 8.33 -4.05 -15.93
C ILE A 199 9.52 -4.80 -15.35
N LYS A 200 9.93 -5.87 -16.03
CA LYS A 200 11.15 -6.61 -15.68
C LYS A 200 12.39 -5.72 -15.89
N HIS A 201 13.37 -5.88 -15.01
CA HIS A 201 14.70 -5.26 -15.07
C HIS A 201 15.56 -5.85 -16.19
N THR A 202 15.19 -5.62 -17.45
CA THR A 202 15.97 -5.99 -18.64
C THR A 202 16.41 -4.74 -19.41
N SER A 203 17.24 -4.89 -20.45
CA SER A 203 17.81 -3.77 -21.23
C SER A 203 16.79 -2.73 -21.70
N GLY A 204 15.57 -3.15 -22.05
CA GLY A 204 14.47 -2.25 -22.44
C GLY A 204 13.62 -1.70 -21.29
N ALA A 205 14.01 -1.87 -20.02
CA ALA A 205 13.20 -1.47 -18.87
C ALA A 205 12.92 0.04 -18.87
N LYS A 206 13.95 0.86 -19.10
CA LYS A 206 13.84 2.33 -19.15
C LYS A 206 12.80 2.81 -20.17
N GLN A 207 12.91 2.34 -21.42
CA GLN A 207 11.95 2.69 -22.47
C GLN A 207 10.53 2.22 -22.12
N ARG A 208 10.38 1.03 -21.51
CA ARG A 208 9.07 0.54 -21.09
C ARG A 208 8.47 1.39 -19.96
N ILE A 209 9.28 1.91 -19.04
CA ILE A 209 8.85 2.86 -18.00
C ILE A 209 8.30 4.12 -18.65
N GLU A 210 9.03 4.70 -19.61
CA GLU A 210 8.59 5.89 -20.35
C GLU A 210 7.28 5.63 -21.12
N THR A 211 7.06 4.43 -21.64
CA THR A 211 5.78 4.10 -22.32
C THR A 211 4.64 3.72 -21.37
N ALA A 212 4.91 3.58 -20.06
CA ALA A 212 3.92 3.15 -19.08
C ALA A 212 2.91 4.24 -18.70
N HIS A 213 2.93 5.43 -19.32
CA HIS A 213 1.83 6.42 -19.25
C HIS A 213 0.46 5.85 -19.59
N LYS A 214 0.38 4.78 -20.39
CA LYS A 214 -0.88 4.08 -20.70
C LYS A 214 -1.58 3.52 -19.45
N VAL A 215 -0.84 3.31 -18.35
CA VAL A 215 -1.38 2.88 -17.04
C VAL A 215 -2.33 3.91 -16.43
N MET A 216 -2.10 5.21 -16.71
CA MET A 216 -2.94 6.31 -16.23
C MET A 216 -4.37 6.22 -16.76
N GLY A 217 -4.54 5.77 -18.01
CA GLY A 217 -5.87 5.59 -18.59
C GLY A 217 -6.72 4.59 -17.80
N LEU A 218 -6.09 3.59 -17.18
CA LEU A 218 -6.77 2.57 -16.37
C LEU A 218 -7.02 3.03 -14.92
N ALA A 219 -6.13 3.83 -14.35
CA ALA A 219 -6.31 4.44 -13.03
C ALA A 219 -7.53 5.38 -13.00
N ASN A 220 -7.73 6.15 -14.09
CA ASN A 220 -8.90 7.01 -14.23
C ASN A 220 -10.21 6.19 -14.28
N THR A 221 -10.22 5.07 -15.01
CA THR A 221 -11.40 4.21 -15.13
C THR A 221 -11.84 3.63 -13.78
N MET A 222 -10.91 3.13 -12.97
CA MET A 222 -11.25 2.56 -11.66
C MET A 222 -11.75 3.62 -10.68
N SER A 223 -11.11 4.80 -10.65
CA SER A 223 -11.59 5.93 -9.87
C SER A 223 -13.03 6.30 -10.24
N ASN A 224 -13.33 6.39 -11.54
CA ASN A 224 -14.67 6.72 -12.02
C ASN A 224 -15.69 5.63 -11.69
N GLN A 225 -15.28 4.35 -11.70
CA GLN A 225 -16.14 3.24 -11.28
C GLN A 225 -16.46 3.31 -9.79
N LEU A 226 -15.46 3.48 -8.92
CA LEU A 226 -15.66 3.62 -7.49
C LEU A 226 -16.50 4.85 -7.15
N GLU A 227 -16.22 5.98 -7.81
CA GLU A 227 -17.02 7.19 -7.69
C GLU A 227 -18.48 6.93 -8.08
N GLY A 228 -18.73 6.29 -9.22
CA GLY A 228 -20.07 5.93 -9.67
C GLY A 228 -20.80 5.03 -8.67
N MET A 229 -20.13 3.99 -8.16
CA MET A 229 -20.68 3.08 -7.16
C MET A 229 -21.03 3.80 -5.86
N PHE A 230 -20.13 4.63 -5.32
CA PHE A 230 -20.40 5.35 -4.08
C PHE A 230 -21.50 6.41 -4.24
N ASN A 231 -21.58 7.08 -5.40
CA ASN A 231 -22.68 8.00 -5.71
C ASN A 231 -24.02 7.29 -5.90
N GLU A 232 -24.02 6.05 -6.37
CA GLU A 232 -25.21 5.20 -6.39
C GLU A 232 -25.61 4.82 -4.95
N TRP A 233 -24.66 4.34 -4.16
CA TRP A 233 -24.89 3.92 -2.77
C TRP A 233 -25.35 5.07 -1.87
N SER A 234 -24.91 6.30 -2.13
CA SER A 234 -25.38 7.48 -1.38
C SER A 234 -26.84 7.84 -1.66
N LYS A 235 -27.44 7.30 -2.73
CA LYS A 235 -28.86 7.53 -3.09
C LYS A 235 -29.78 6.40 -2.62
N ILE A 236 -29.23 5.23 -2.32
CA ILE A 236 -29.99 4.07 -1.85
C ILE A 236 -30.24 4.22 -0.34
N ARG A 237 -31.51 4.22 0.05
CA ARG A 237 -31.93 4.23 1.45
C ARG A 237 -31.88 2.82 2.03
N ILE A 238 -31.42 2.73 3.27
CA ILE A 238 -31.32 1.49 4.04
C ILE A 238 -31.90 1.74 5.43
N SER A 239 -32.63 0.76 5.97
CA SER A 239 -33.22 0.87 7.31
C SER A 239 -32.16 0.67 8.40
N ASP A 240 -32.40 1.19 9.60
CA ASP A 240 -31.47 1.01 10.72
C ASP A 240 -31.27 -0.48 11.07
N ASP A 241 -32.32 -1.29 10.94
CA ASP A 241 -32.26 -2.74 11.14
C ASP A 241 -31.37 -3.41 10.09
N ASP A 242 -31.51 -3.03 8.81
CA ASP A 242 -30.66 -3.55 7.73
C ASP A 242 -29.20 -3.09 7.88
N VAL A 243 -28.95 -1.87 8.35
CA VAL A 243 -27.59 -1.39 8.69
C VAL A 243 -26.99 -2.29 9.77
N LYS A 244 -27.75 -2.58 10.84
CA LYS A 244 -27.29 -3.44 11.92
C LYS A 244 -27.01 -4.86 11.43
N GLN A 245 -27.86 -5.43 10.58
CA GLN A 245 -27.64 -6.74 9.96
C GLN A 245 -26.40 -6.74 9.05
N LEU A 246 -26.21 -5.71 8.24
CA LEU A 246 -25.01 -5.56 7.40
C LEU A 246 -23.74 -5.54 8.25
N ILE A 247 -23.74 -4.78 9.36
CA ILE A 247 -22.63 -4.72 10.31
C ILE A 247 -22.40 -6.09 10.95
N GLN A 248 -23.45 -6.78 11.41
CA GLN A 248 -23.33 -8.12 11.99
C GLN A 248 -22.69 -9.12 11.02
N VAL A 249 -23.20 -9.21 9.79
CA VAL A 249 -22.70 -10.15 8.78
C VAL A 249 -21.28 -9.79 8.34
N SER A 250 -21.00 -8.50 8.14
CA SER A 250 -19.67 -8.04 7.72
C SER A 250 -18.61 -8.28 8.79
N LEU A 251 -18.91 -8.04 10.07
CA LEU A 251 -17.99 -8.18 11.20
C LEU A 251 -17.84 -9.63 11.69
N CYS A 252 -18.71 -10.55 11.25
CA CYS A 252 -18.80 -11.92 11.73
C CYS A 252 -17.44 -12.64 11.76
N PRO A 253 -16.95 -13.13 12.91
CA PRO A 253 -15.57 -13.58 13.07
C PRO A 253 -15.30 -14.94 12.40
N ASN A 254 -16.29 -15.81 12.31
CA ASN A 254 -16.14 -17.17 11.79
C ASN A 254 -17.50 -17.75 11.32
N LYS A 255 -17.47 -18.91 10.65
CA LYS A 255 -18.67 -19.58 10.14
C LYS A 255 -19.66 -20.00 11.23
N LYS A 256 -19.18 -20.42 12.40
CA LYS A 256 -20.05 -20.82 13.53
C LYS A 256 -20.91 -19.65 14.01
N THR A 257 -20.31 -18.47 14.17
CA THR A 257 -21.06 -17.25 14.53
C THR A 257 -22.06 -16.89 13.44
N LEU A 258 -21.71 -17.05 12.16
CA LEU A 258 -22.66 -16.82 11.07
C LEU A 258 -23.84 -17.78 11.15
N GLU A 259 -23.62 -19.06 11.42
CA GLU A 259 -24.69 -20.06 11.58
C GLU A 259 -25.61 -19.75 12.78
N LEU A 260 -25.06 -19.28 13.90
CA LEU A 260 -25.86 -18.85 15.05
C LEU A 260 -26.75 -17.65 14.69
N LEU A 261 -26.20 -16.65 13.98
CA LEU A 261 -26.98 -15.51 13.49
C LEU A 261 -28.11 -15.97 12.55
N LYS A 262 -27.85 -16.93 11.66
CA LYS A 262 -28.88 -17.50 10.76
C LYS A 262 -30.03 -18.19 11.51
N LYS A 263 -29.73 -18.84 12.63
CA LYS A 263 -30.72 -19.57 13.43
C LYS A 263 -31.51 -18.68 14.39
N GLY A 264 -31.11 -17.41 14.55
CA GLY A 264 -31.67 -16.51 15.55
C GLY A 264 -31.16 -16.77 16.98
N ASP A 265 -30.10 -17.57 17.13
CA ASP A 265 -29.52 -17.93 18.43
C ASP A 265 -28.55 -16.82 18.91
N GLU A 266 -29.02 -15.57 18.95
CA GLU A 266 -28.18 -14.42 19.29
C GLU A 266 -27.57 -14.54 20.69
N ASP A 267 -28.24 -15.22 21.64
CA ASP A 267 -27.76 -15.45 22.99
C ASP A 267 -26.48 -16.28 23.08
N GLU A 268 -26.23 -17.17 22.11
CA GLU A 268 -25.00 -17.97 22.04
C GLU A 268 -23.81 -17.20 21.42
N VAL A 269 -24.07 -16.03 20.85
CA VAL A 269 -23.02 -15.21 20.24
C VAL A 269 -22.19 -14.51 21.33
N SER A 270 -20.86 -14.55 21.19
CA SER A 270 -19.95 -13.99 22.20
C SER A 270 -20.23 -12.51 22.50
N THR A 271 -20.17 -12.14 23.79
CA THR A 271 -20.35 -10.75 24.23
C THR A 271 -19.38 -9.78 23.55
N MET A 272 -18.14 -10.21 23.28
CA MET A 272 -17.15 -9.40 22.55
C MET A 272 -17.66 -9.02 21.15
N PHE A 273 -18.27 -9.97 20.43
CA PHE A 273 -18.82 -9.71 19.10
C PHE A 273 -20.04 -8.78 19.19
N LYS A 274 -20.96 -9.03 20.13
CA LYS A 274 -22.11 -8.15 20.37
C LYS A 274 -21.66 -6.70 20.59
N ASN A 275 -20.71 -6.49 21.50
CA ASN A 275 -20.15 -5.17 21.77
C ASN A 275 -19.50 -4.54 20.54
N THR A 276 -18.77 -5.33 19.72
CA THR A 276 -18.15 -4.84 18.49
C THR A 276 -19.20 -4.38 17.46
N VAL A 277 -20.31 -5.11 17.33
CA VAL A 277 -21.43 -4.73 16.47
C VAL A 277 -22.11 -3.47 16.98
N GLU A 278 -22.40 -3.40 18.29
CA GLU A 278 -23.02 -2.22 18.90
C GLU A 278 -22.13 -0.98 18.79
N ASP A 279 -20.81 -1.09 18.99
CA ASP A 279 -19.88 0.03 18.83
C ASP A 279 -19.83 0.53 17.39
N ALA A 280 -19.85 -0.38 16.40
CA ALA A 280 -19.88 -0.03 14.99
C ALA A 280 -21.24 0.59 14.57
N PHE A 281 -22.33 0.08 15.12
CA PHE A 281 -23.67 0.61 14.90
C PHE A 281 -23.84 1.99 15.55
N ALA A 282 -23.36 2.18 16.77
CA ALA A 282 -23.33 3.47 17.44
C ALA A 282 -22.51 4.50 16.64
N TYR A 283 -21.37 4.10 16.07
CA TYR A 283 -20.62 4.95 15.15
C TYR A 283 -21.45 5.36 13.92
N ALA A 284 -22.17 4.41 13.31
CA ALA A 284 -23.08 4.67 12.19
C ALA A 284 -24.19 5.68 12.54
N MET A 285 -24.68 5.64 13.77
CA MET A 285 -25.81 6.47 14.20
C MET A 285 -25.41 7.84 14.76
N MET A 286 -24.17 7.98 15.25
CA MET A 286 -23.78 9.15 16.05
C MET A 286 -22.56 9.92 15.53
N SER A 287 -21.69 9.33 14.71
CA SER A 287 -20.49 10.03 14.22
C SER A 287 -20.88 11.20 13.31
N GLU A 288 -20.21 12.34 13.43
CA GLU A 288 -20.44 13.52 12.57
C GLU A 288 -20.32 13.17 11.08
N THR A 289 -19.32 12.35 10.73
CA THR A 289 -19.11 11.84 9.35
C THR A 289 -20.22 10.92 8.85
N GLN A 290 -21.03 10.37 9.75
CA GLN A 290 -22.19 9.52 9.43
C GLN A 290 -23.51 10.29 9.41
N GLN A 291 -23.51 11.55 9.84
CA GLN A 291 -24.67 12.44 9.79
C GLN A 291 -24.72 13.33 8.55
N MET A 292 -23.77 13.16 7.62
CA MET A 292 -23.73 13.87 6.35
C MET A 292 -24.86 13.40 5.43
N GLU A 293 -25.23 14.23 4.46
CA GLU A 293 -26.28 13.90 3.48
C GLU A 293 -25.97 12.61 2.69
N THR A 294 -24.68 12.38 2.42
CA THR A 294 -24.19 11.21 1.68
C THR A 294 -24.23 9.91 2.48
N THR A 295 -24.16 9.97 3.81
CA THR A 295 -23.99 8.81 4.69
C THR A 295 -25.24 8.51 5.52
N LYS A 296 -25.93 9.54 6.01
CA LYS A 296 -27.06 9.37 6.92
C LYS A 296 -28.21 8.57 6.28
N GLY A 297 -28.43 7.36 6.77
CA GLY A 297 -29.49 6.46 6.27
C GLY A 297 -29.30 6.05 4.81
N THR A 298 -28.05 5.97 4.34
CA THR A 298 -27.71 5.52 2.98
C THR A 298 -26.87 4.25 3.02
N LEU A 299 -26.87 3.50 1.92
CA LEU A 299 -26.01 2.32 1.78
C LEU A 299 -24.51 2.69 1.87
N PHE A 300 -24.15 3.90 1.40
CA PHE A 300 -22.80 4.42 1.54
C PHE A 300 -22.43 4.69 3.02
N GLY A 301 -23.38 5.16 3.83
CA GLY A 301 -23.19 5.25 5.29
C GLY A 301 -22.98 3.89 5.94
N ALA A 302 -23.77 2.88 5.55
CA ALA A 302 -23.64 1.52 6.05
C ALA A 302 -22.24 0.93 5.76
N TYR A 303 -21.71 1.15 4.55
CA TYR A 303 -20.33 0.79 4.23
C TYR A 303 -19.31 1.53 5.12
N ASN A 304 -19.48 2.85 5.25
CA ASN A 304 -18.59 3.68 6.06
C ASN A 304 -18.68 3.41 7.57
N ALA A 305 -19.77 2.80 8.05
CA ALA A 305 -19.89 2.37 9.43
C ALA A 305 -18.84 1.30 9.77
N VAL A 306 -18.65 0.34 8.86
CA VAL A 306 -17.67 -0.75 9.04
C VAL A 306 -16.25 -0.22 8.92
N THR A 307 -15.94 0.53 7.85
CA THR A 307 -14.59 1.08 7.64
C THR A 307 -14.24 2.10 8.72
N GLY A 308 -15.18 2.99 9.06
CA GLY A 308 -15.04 4.03 10.07
C GLY A 308 -14.92 3.48 11.48
N TYR A 309 -15.62 2.40 11.83
CA TYR A 309 -15.42 1.71 13.12
C TYR A 309 -13.97 1.29 13.31
N PHE A 310 -13.38 0.62 12.31
CA PHE A 310 -11.98 0.20 12.39
C PHE A 310 -11.01 1.37 12.36
N GLN A 311 -11.35 2.45 11.66
CA GLN A 311 -10.49 3.62 11.59
C GLN A 311 -10.53 4.48 12.86
N ASN A 312 -11.70 4.65 13.49
CA ASN A 312 -11.92 5.71 14.47
C ASN A 312 -12.31 5.21 15.86
N VAL A 313 -12.94 4.03 15.98
CA VAL A 313 -13.51 3.54 17.25
C VAL A 313 -12.70 2.39 17.82
N ARG A 314 -12.32 1.41 16.99
CA ARG A 314 -11.58 0.24 17.45
C ARG A 314 -10.25 0.65 18.07
N LYS A 315 -10.05 0.24 19.31
CA LYS A 315 -8.77 0.44 20.01
C LYS A 315 -7.75 -0.58 19.50
N TYR A 316 -6.56 -0.10 19.19
CA TYR A 316 -5.40 -0.91 18.84
C TYR A 316 -4.31 -0.70 19.88
N ARG A 317 -3.49 -1.73 20.09
CA ARG A 317 -2.36 -1.65 21.03
C ARG A 317 -1.39 -0.53 20.66
N ASP A 318 -1.16 -0.35 19.38
CA ASP A 318 -0.23 0.62 18.80
C ASP A 318 -0.66 0.95 17.36
N ASN A 319 -0.07 2.00 16.78
CA ASN A 319 -0.35 2.44 15.41
C ASN A 319 0.01 1.37 14.36
N GLU A 320 1.00 0.52 14.65
CA GLU A 320 1.40 -0.57 13.75
C GLU A 320 0.30 -1.62 13.64
N SER A 321 -0.29 -2.02 14.77
CA SER A 321 -1.39 -2.96 14.85
C SER A 321 -2.65 -2.43 14.14
N LYS A 322 -2.92 -1.12 14.28
CA LYS A 322 -3.99 -0.43 13.54
C LYS A 322 -3.77 -0.54 12.04
N LEU A 323 -2.58 -0.16 11.60
CA LEU A 323 -2.21 -0.18 10.20
C LEU A 323 -2.27 -1.60 9.59
N GLN A 324 -1.74 -2.60 10.28
CA GLN A 324 -1.81 -4.01 9.86
C GLN A 324 -3.27 -4.45 9.66
N SER A 325 -4.14 -4.07 10.59
CA SER A 325 -5.55 -4.43 10.55
C SER A 325 -6.26 -3.85 9.32
N ILE A 326 -6.08 -2.55 9.08
CA ILE A 326 -6.86 -1.77 8.11
C ILE A 326 -6.34 -1.95 6.68
N VAL A 327 -5.02 -2.04 6.53
CA VAL A 327 -4.38 -1.91 5.22
C VAL A 327 -3.79 -3.26 4.74
N MET A 328 -3.35 -4.17 5.61
CA MET A 328 -2.36 -5.23 5.26
C MET A 328 -2.93 -6.64 5.12
N GLY A 329 -4.19 -6.75 4.74
CA GLY A 329 -4.92 -8.01 4.73
C GLY A 329 -5.31 -8.47 6.14
N GLY A 330 -5.27 -7.57 7.11
CA GLY A 330 -5.69 -7.83 8.47
C GLY A 330 -7.21 -7.88 8.61
N THR A 331 -7.68 -8.04 9.84
CA THR A 331 -9.11 -8.20 10.13
C THR A 331 -9.94 -7.06 9.55
N ALA A 332 -9.59 -5.79 9.79
CA ALA A 332 -10.39 -4.67 9.32
C ALA A 332 -10.52 -4.62 7.79
N GLN A 333 -9.45 -4.94 7.04
CA GLN A 333 -9.54 -5.03 5.59
C GLN A 333 -10.50 -6.13 5.14
N LEU A 334 -10.37 -7.35 5.70
CA LEU A 334 -11.25 -8.47 5.34
C LEU A 334 -12.72 -8.16 5.63
N LYS A 335 -13.01 -7.51 6.76
CA LYS A 335 -14.38 -7.10 7.11
C LYS A 335 -14.88 -5.96 6.23
N SER A 336 -14.02 -5.01 5.86
CA SER A 336 -14.37 -3.93 4.92
C SER A 336 -14.64 -4.46 3.51
N GLN A 337 -13.86 -5.44 3.03
CA GLN A 337 -14.11 -6.12 1.77
C GLN A 337 -15.46 -6.85 1.80
N LYS A 338 -15.76 -7.54 2.91
CA LYS A 338 -17.05 -8.19 3.07
C LYS A 338 -18.22 -7.19 3.09
N ALA A 339 -18.05 -6.05 3.74
CA ALA A 339 -19.05 -4.97 3.73
C ALA A 339 -19.26 -4.41 2.31
N PHE A 340 -18.20 -4.23 1.53
CA PHE A 340 -18.29 -3.80 0.13
C PHE A 340 -19.08 -4.81 -0.73
N GLU A 341 -18.81 -6.11 -0.57
CA GLU A 341 -19.55 -7.18 -1.25
C GLU A 341 -21.04 -7.17 -0.87
N LEU A 342 -21.35 -7.02 0.42
CA LEU A 342 -22.73 -6.94 0.90
C LEU A 342 -23.46 -5.71 0.35
N CYS A 343 -22.81 -4.54 0.35
CA CYS A 343 -23.40 -3.34 -0.25
C CYS A 343 -23.65 -3.54 -1.75
N THR A 344 -22.69 -4.09 -2.48
CA THR A 344 -22.84 -4.40 -3.91
C THR A 344 -23.99 -5.36 -4.18
N ALA A 345 -24.19 -6.36 -3.32
CA ALA A 345 -25.32 -7.29 -3.41
C ALA A 345 -26.65 -6.62 -3.05
N PHE A 346 -26.67 -5.76 -2.01
CA PHE A 346 -27.86 -5.02 -1.58
C PHE A 346 -28.42 -4.13 -2.70
N VAL A 347 -27.57 -3.56 -3.55
CA VAL A 347 -28.01 -2.80 -4.74
C VAL A 347 -28.91 -3.65 -5.65
N LYS A 348 -28.64 -4.95 -5.77
CA LYS A 348 -29.36 -5.85 -6.68
C LYS A 348 -30.57 -6.50 -6.03
N ASP A 349 -30.38 -7.01 -4.82
CA ASP A 349 -31.33 -7.92 -4.17
C ASP A 349 -31.96 -7.29 -2.91
N GLY A 350 -31.63 -6.04 -2.58
CA GLY A 350 -32.16 -5.34 -1.41
C GLY A 350 -31.86 -6.07 -0.09
N ALA A 351 -32.79 -6.00 0.86
CA ALA A 351 -32.67 -6.69 2.15
C ALA A 351 -32.73 -8.24 2.02
N GLU A 352 -33.10 -8.79 0.86
CA GLU A 352 -33.14 -10.24 0.66
C GLU A 352 -31.77 -10.90 0.77
N ILE A 353 -30.67 -10.13 0.64
CA ILE A 353 -29.31 -10.64 0.87
C ILE A 353 -29.08 -11.14 2.31
N PHE A 354 -29.90 -10.66 3.26
CA PHE A 354 -29.85 -11.07 4.66
C PHE A 354 -30.79 -12.23 4.97
N ASN A 355 -31.68 -12.60 4.03
CA ASN A 355 -32.49 -13.81 4.12
C ASN A 355 -31.60 -15.03 3.86
N LEU A 356 -30.85 -15.39 4.89
CA LEU A 356 -29.91 -16.50 4.90
C LEU A 356 -30.62 -17.85 5.07
N ASN A 357 -31.67 -18.11 4.27
CA ASN A 357 -32.32 -19.42 4.20
C ASN A 357 -31.47 -20.44 3.44
#